data_AF-A0A920USL8-F1
#
_entry.id   AF-A0A920USL8-F1
#
_cell.length_a   1.000
_cell.length_b   1.000
_cell.length_c   1.000
_cell.angle_alpha   90.00
_cell.angle_beta   90.00
_cell.angle_gamma   90.00
#
_symmetry.space_group_name_H-M   'P 1'
#
loop_
_entity.id
_entity.type
_entity.pdbx_description
1 polymer ?
#
loop_
_entity_poly.entity_id
_entity_poly.type
_entity_poly.pdbx_seq_one_letter_code
_entity_poly.pdbx_strand_id
1 'polypeptide(L)'
;MRTTNGPQLSTAENVHGKSGLDLPGGAVLPEPTMSLRSQHAVDFIIDTLMTENSRSITLCPTGPLTNIAMAMIREPRIIPRIQEIVFMGGAP
;
A
#
# COMPACT_ATOMS: atom_id res chain seq x y z
N MET A 1 18.35 4.42 -25.13
CA MET A 1 16.89 4.17 -25.22
C MET A 1 16.64 2.76 -24.72
N ARG A 2 16.42 2.56 -23.41
CA ARG A 2 16.15 1.24 -22.83
C ARG A 2 14.64 1.10 -22.64
N THR A 3 14.02 0.27 -23.46
CA THR A 3 12.64 -0.18 -23.29
C THR A 3 12.62 -1.25 -22.21
N THR A 4 12.49 -0.87 -20.94
CA THR A 4 12.13 -1.83 -19.90
C THR A 4 10.62 -1.78 -19.75
N ASN A 5 9.92 -2.60 -20.54
CA ASN A 5 8.58 -3.01 -20.16
C ASN A 5 8.73 -3.69 -18.80
N GLY A 6 8.19 -3.05 -17.76
CA GLY A 6 8.15 -3.64 -16.42
C GLY A 6 7.45 -4.99 -16.44
N PRO A 7 7.60 -5.81 -15.38
CA PRO A 7 6.89 -7.08 -15.31
C PRO A 7 5.40 -6.87 -15.51
N GLN A 8 4.78 -7.75 -16.31
CA GLN A 8 3.35 -7.75 -16.55
C GLN A 8 2.61 -7.92 -15.21
N LEU A 9 1.52 -7.16 -15.00
CA LEU A 9 0.73 -7.26 -13.77
C LEU A 9 0.19 -8.68 -13.62
N SER A 10 0.66 -9.38 -12.60
CA SER A 10 0.14 -10.68 -12.19
C SER A 10 -0.72 -10.49 -10.96
N THR A 11 -1.99 -10.90 -11.02
CA THR A 11 -2.95 -10.80 -9.91
C THR A 11 -3.20 -12.19 -9.32
N ALA A 12 -3.64 -12.23 -8.05
CA ALA A 12 -3.91 -13.48 -7.34
C ALA A 12 -5.42 -13.81 -7.30
N GLU A 13 -6.15 -13.49 -8.37
CA GLU A 13 -7.60 -13.70 -8.48
C GLU A 13 -8.01 -15.16 -8.29
N ASN A 14 -7.17 -16.11 -8.70
CA ASN A 14 -7.40 -17.54 -8.51
C ASN A 14 -7.41 -17.96 -7.02
N VAL A 15 -6.80 -17.16 -6.15
CA VAL A 15 -6.70 -17.43 -4.70
C VAL A 15 -7.72 -16.59 -3.93
N HIS A 16 -7.88 -15.32 -4.28
CA HIS A 16 -8.72 -14.37 -3.54
C HIS A 16 -10.12 -14.13 -4.15
N GLY A 17 -10.43 -14.77 -5.27
CA GLY A 17 -11.67 -14.53 -6.01
C GLY A 17 -11.61 -13.28 -6.89
N LYS A 18 -12.68 -13.03 -7.66
CA LYS A 18 -12.74 -11.94 -8.63
C LYS A 18 -12.79 -10.57 -7.97
N SER A 19 -13.49 -10.44 -6.84
CA SER A 19 -13.52 -9.20 -6.06
C SER A 19 -12.33 -9.04 -5.12
N GLY A 20 -11.56 -10.12 -4.89
CA GLY A 20 -10.55 -10.22 -3.82
C GLY A 20 -11.12 -10.58 -2.44
N LEU A 21 -12.45 -10.60 -2.28
CA LEU A 21 -13.16 -10.90 -1.02
C LEU A 21 -14.42 -11.76 -1.24
N ASP A 22 -14.42 -12.61 -2.27
CA ASP A 22 -15.58 -13.47 -2.59
C ASP A 22 -15.89 -14.42 -1.40
N LEU A 23 -17.15 -14.44 -0.93
CA LEU A 23 -17.56 -15.26 0.20
C LEU A 23 -18.18 -16.60 -0.24
N PRO A 24 -18.00 -17.68 0.55
CA PRO A 24 -18.69 -18.95 0.30
C PRO A 24 -20.20 -18.76 0.21
N GLY A 25 -20.85 -19.44 -0.73
CA GLY A 25 -22.30 -19.34 -0.93
C GLY A 25 -22.77 -18.04 -1.59
N GLY A 26 -21.87 -17.19 -2.09
CA GLY A 26 -22.23 -15.99 -2.85
C GLY A 26 -22.74 -14.83 -1.99
N ALA A 27 -22.46 -14.83 -0.69
CA ALA A 27 -22.79 -13.71 0.18
C ALA A 27 -22.06 -12.43 -0.25
N VAL A 28 -22.75 -11.30 -0.15
CA VAL A 28 -22.22 -9.98 -0.56
C VAL A 28 -21.90 -9.17 0.70
N LEU A 29 -20.72 -8.53 0.72
CA LEU A 29 -20.35 -7.61 1.79
C LEU A 29 -21.21 -6.34 1.74
N PRO A 30 -21.50 -5.70 2.88
CA PRO A 30 -22.20 -4.43 2.89
C PRO A 30 -21.39 -3.36 2.13
N GLU A 31 -22.10 -2.50 1.41
CA GLU A 31 -21.48 -1.38 0.69
C GLU A 31 -20.76 -0.43 1.68
N PRO A 32 -19.56 0.07 1.35
CA PRO A 32 -18.86 1.04 2.17
C PRO A 32 -19.71 2.30 2.39
N THR A 33 -19.86 2.71 3.65
CA THR A 33 -20.62 3.93 4.01
C THR A 33 -19.78 5.21 3.90
N MET A 34 -18.46 5.08 3.83
CA MET A 34 -17.54 6.21 3.69
C MET A 34 -17.12 6.41 2.23
N SER A 35 -17.03 7.67 1.82
CA SER A 35 -16.48 8.01 0.50
C SER A 35 -14.97 7.77 0.45
N LEU A 36 -14.51 7.33 -0.72
CA LEU A 36 -13.09 7.25 -1.03
C LEU A 36 -12.44 8.64 -0.88
N ARG A 37 -11.26 8.70 -0.27
CA ARG A 37 -10.46 9.93 -0.21
C ARG A 37 -9.87 10.21 -1.60
N SER A 38 -9.94 11.46 -2.04
CA SER A 38 -9.37 11.90 -3.33
C SER A 38 -7.84 11.96 -3.31
N GLN A 39 -7.23 12.05 -2.13
CA GLN A 39 -5.79 12.12 -1.97
C GLN A 39 -5.12 10.80 -2.39
N HIS A 40 -4.03 10.92 -3.16
CA HIS A 40 -3.23 9.77 -3.54
C HIS A 40 -2.52 9.16 -2.31
N ALA A 41 -2.48 7.83 -2.19
CA ALA A 41 -1.95 7.15 -1.01
C ALA A 41 -0.49 7.53 -0.68
N VAL A 42 0.34 7.76 -1.72
CA VAL A 42 1.72 8.22 -1.53
C VAL A 42 1.78 9.62 -0.90
N ASP A 43 0.91 10.53 -1.31
CA ASP A 43 0.85 11.88 -0.73
C ASP A 43 0.38 11.81 0.72
N PHE A 44 -0.64 10.98 0.99
CA PHE A 44 -1.12 10.75 2.35
C PHE A 44 -0.01 10.23 3.28
N ILE A 45 0.79 9.26 2.85
CA ILE A 45 1.92 8.73 3.64
C ILE A 45 2.94 9.84 3.94
N ILE A 46 3.31 10.63 2.94
CA ILE A 46 4.28 11.73 3.09
C ILE A 46 3.73 12.77 4.07
N ASP A 47 2.52 13.27 3.84
CA ASP A 47 1.91 14.34 4.63
C ASP A 47 1.74 13.90 6.09
N THR A 48 1.28 12.66 6.31
CA THR A 48 1.12 12.11 7.65
C THR A 48 2.45 12.02 8.38
N LEU A 49 3.49 11.46 7.76
CA LEU A 49 4.82 11.35 8.38
C LEU A 49 5.48 12.70 8.64
N MET A 50 5.23 13.70 7.78
CA MET A 50 5.80 15.05 7.93
C MET A 50 5.07 15.87 9.01
N THR A 51 3.77 15.64 9.19
CA THR A 51 2.94 16.38 10.15
C THR A 51 3.03 15.81 11.57
N GLU A 52 3.01 14.48 11.70
CA GLU A 52 3.03 13.82 13.00
C GLU A 52 4.42 13.86 13.64
N ASN A 53 4.46 13.61 14.96
CA ASN A 53 5.72 13.58 15.70
C ASN A 53 6.72 12.58 15.09
N SER A 54 7.99 12.97 15.03
CA SER A 54 9.03 12.07 14.52
C SER A 54 9.07 10.78 15.34
N ARG A 55 9.20 9.63 14.68
CA ARG A 55 9.22 8.28 15.27
C ARG A 55 7.94 7.89 16.02
N SER A 56 6.78 8.42 15.63
CA SER A 56 5.47 8.04 16.21
C SER A 56 4.63 7.09 15.35
N ILE A 57 5.01 6.86 14.09
CA ILE A 57 4.22 6.08 13.13
C ILE A 57 4.97 4.83 12.70
N THR A 58 4.31 3.68 12.85
CA THR A 58 4.72 2.39 12.28
C THR A 58 3.96 2.12 10.99
N LEU A 59 4.68 1.82 9.90
CA LEU A 59 4.08 1.43 8.62
C LEU A 59 3.93 -0.09 8.57
N CYS A 60 2.73 -0.59 8.28
CA CYS A 60 2.45 -2.03 8.19
C CYS A 60 1.96 -2.46 6.79
N PRO A 61 2.84 -2.48 5.76
CA PRO A 61 2.43 -2.86 4.42
C PRO A 61 2.28 -4.38 4.27
N THR A 62 1.11 -4.83 3.82
CA THR A 62 0.76 -6.25 3.61
C THR A 62 0.62 -6.66 2.15
N GLY A 63 0.91 -5.74 1.22
CA GLY A 63 0.92 -5.98 -0.23
C GLY A 63 2.23 -5.49 -0.86
N PRO A 64 2.25 -5.26 -2.19
CA PRO A 64 3.44 -4.74 -2.86
C PRO A 64 3.92 -3.41 -2.23
N LEU A 65 5.23 -3.30 -2.00
CA LEU A 65 5.84 -2.14 -1.34
C LEU A 65 5.88 -0.86 -2.20
N THR A 66 5.23 -0.86 -3.36
CA THR A 66 5.27 0.23 -4.35
C THR A 66 4.95 1.60 -3.75
N ASN A 67 3.90 1.70 -2.93
CA ASN A 67 3.53 2.98 -2.30
C ASN A 67 4.60 3.47 -1.32
N ILE A 68 5.20 2.57 -0.54
CA ILE A 68 6.25 2.90 0.44
C ILE A 68 7.52 3.36 -0.29
N ALA A 69 7.94 2.60 -1.32
CA ALA A 69 9.09 2.94 -2.14
C ALA A 69 8.90 4.30 -2.83
N MET A 70 7.73 4.53 -3.44
CA MET A 70 7.44 5.81 -4.09
C MET A 70 7.41 6.99 -3.13
N ALA A 71 6.91 6.80 -1.89
CA ALA A 71 6.95 7.84 -0.86
C ALA A 71 8.40 8.19 -0.48
N MET A 72 9.25 7.18 -0.27
CA MET A 72 10.67 7.40 0.08
C MET A 72 11.46 8.05 -1.06
N ILE A 73 11.17 7.70 -2.31
CA ILE A 73 11.79 8.33 -3.50
C ILE A 73 11.37 9.79 -3.62
N ARG A 74 10.07 10.08 -3.48
CA ARG A 74 9.53 11.45 -3.65
C ARG A 74 9.89 12.38 -2.51
N GLU A 75 9.94 11.88 -1.27
CA GLU A 75 10.28 12.67 -0.08
C GLU A 75 11.21 11.90 0.86
N PRO A 76 12.53 11.91 0.61
CA PRO A 76 13.50 11.18 1.44
C PRO A 76 13.53 11.61 2.91
N ARG A 77 13.05 12.82 3.26
CA ARG A 77 13.01 13.31 4.65
C ARG A 77 12.06 12.51 5.54
N ILE A 78 11.15 11.72 4.97
CA ILE A 78 10.28 10.85 5.78
C ILE A 78 11.04 9.66 6.40
N ILE A 79 12.14 9.20 5.78
CA ILE A 79 12.87 8.00 6.20
C ILE A 79 13.29 8.07 7.68
N PRO A 80 13.97 9.13 8.15
CA PRO A 80 14.35 9.23 9.56
C PRO A 80 13.17 9.47 10.53
N ARG A 81 11.97 9.77 10.02
CA ARG A 81 10.76 10.02 10.81
C ARG A 81 9.93 8.76 11.06
N ILE A 82 10.09 7.73 10.24
CA ILE A 82 9.40 6.45 10.40
C ILE A 82 9.89 5.77 11.68
N GLN A 83 8.97 5.35 12.55
CA GLN A 83 9.31 4.58 13.74
C GLN A 83 9.85 3.21 13.34
N GLU A 84 9.02 2.46 12.64
CA GLU A 84 9.28 1.08 12.24
C GLU A 84 8.50 0.75 10.95
N ILE A 85 8.98 -0.25 10.19
CA ILE A 85 8.25 -0.84 9.08
C ILE A 85 8.12 -2.34 9.35
N VAL A 86 6.89 -2.81 9.55
CA VAL A 86 6.56 -4.23 9.74
C VAL A 86 5.84 -4.69 8.50
N PHE A 87 6.49 -5.46 7.63
CA PHE A 87 5.90 -5.84 6.35
C PHE A 87 5.69 -7.34 6.23
N MET A 88 4.64 -7.72 5.49
CA MET A 88 4.44 -9.11 5.06
C MET A 88 5.06 -9.27 3.67
N GLY A 89 6.10 -10.10 3.57
CA GLY A 89 6.80 -10.37 2.33
C GLY A 89 8.16 -11.00 2.56
N GLY A 90 8.67 -11.69 1.54
CA GLY A 90 9.93 -12.43 1.59
C GLY A 90 9.73 -13.89 1.17
N ALA A 91 10.76 -14.46 0.56
CA ALA A 91 10.89 -15.88 0.24
C ALA A 91 12.40 -16.20 0.19
N PRO A 92 12.81 -17.43 0.54
CA PRO A 92 14.20 -17.86 0.41
C PRO A 92 14.69 -17.90 -1.03
#